data_AF-A0A6A6X1B3-F1
#
_entry.id   AF-A0A6A6X1B3-F1
#
_cell.length_a   1.000
_cell.length_b   1.000
_cell.length_c   1.000
_cell.angle_alpha   90.00
_cell.angle_beta   90.00
_cell.angle_gamma   90.00
#
_symmetry.space_group_name_H-M   'P 1'
#
loop_
_entity.id
_entity.type
_entity.pdbx_description
1 polymer ?
#
loop_
_entity_poly.entity_id
_entity_poly.type
_entity_poly.pdbx_seq_one_letter_code
_entity_poly.pdbx_strand_id
1 'polypeptide(L)'
;MLPPSLTLLLLSSISTFPLVPAIQIPLQTPPVPRFPWIHKFASIGDSYSSGLGSGSRLDWSCSRYASSYPHILHTSLLGADAARSHQFLACSGASTSMILSDQIPKLEQGVDLLTISAGGNDIGLTPVLSSCVYQFYMSGEEECGTAIQKAQAAIEDPLLLHKNVAELIDAAKPKMSKDGVIVLTGYARFFGAEDEICDKVSWAVWSAVEFKKQYLSLAMREQLNELVLAVNRVLKNVTETAGPNTVFVDYDSEIVERRGRYCERGVHEPSPNRHALAFYEWNTVDAGENGTELQDHTGDDVPKGSFESGIAERINRTLVEHPEWRFDPDKGFVDRGRGEVEEEGIIGGIGDAVHWMIPDSWKRVFHLRPEGHGVVARLVVDALAELQTGREDGELNEL
;
A
#
# COMPACT_ATOMS: atom_id res chain seq x y z
N MET A 1 22.15 -65.09 55.32
CA MET A 1 22.76 -65.98 54.29
C MET A 1 22.43 -65.37 52.93
N LEU A 2 23.44 -64.85 52.22
CA LEU A 2 23.36 -64.30 50.87
C LEU A 2 24.21 -65.20 49.94
N PRO A 3 23.77 -65.46 48.70
CA PRO A 3 24.68 -65.80 47.61
C PRO A 3 24.73 -64.72 46.51
N PRO A 4 25.76 -64.76 45.64
CA PRO A 4 26.28 -63.59 44.94
C PRO A 4 25.76 -63.41 43.49
N SER A 5 25.91 -62.18 43.02
CA SER A 5 25.54 -61.66 41.70
C SER A 5 26.43 -62.17 40.56
N LEU A 6 25.81 -62.42 39.39
CA LEU A 6 26.48 -62.78 38.13
C LEU A 6 26.45 -61.58 37.19
N THR A 7 27.63 -61.05 36.82
CA THR A 7 27.79 -59.90 35.91
C THR A 7 28.10 -60.42 34.50
N LEU A 8 27.27 -60.08 33.51
CA LEU A 8 27.44 -60.46 32.11
C LEU A 8 28.13 -59.32 31.33
N LEU A 9 29.29 -59.59 30.74
CA LEU A 9 30.04 -58.66 29.87
C LEU A 9 29.58 -58.84 28.41
N LEU A 10 29.00 -57.79 27.82
CA LEU A 10 28.69 -57.68 26.39
C LEU A 10 29.82 -56.90 25.69
N LEU A 11 30.50 -57.54 24.74
CA LEU A 11 31.50 -56.94 23.85
C LEU A 11 30.78 -56.36 22.63
N SER A 12 30.86 -55.03 22.44
CA SER A 12 30.37 -54.34 21.23
C SER A 12 31.49 -54.18 20.21
N SER A 13 31.36 -54.80 19.04
CA SER A 13 32.22 -54.63 17.88
C SER A 13 31.93 -53.30 17.17
N ILE A 14 32.92 -52.40 17.09
CA ILE A 14 32.84 -51.11 16.39
C ILE A 14 33.17 -51.34 14.91
N SER A 15 32.20 -51.12 14.02
CA SER A 15 32.41 -51.13 12.57
C SER A 15 32.85 -49.73 12.10
N THR A 16 34.07 -49.59 11.62
CA THR A 16 34.62 -48.34 11.08
C THR A 16 34.23 -48.16 9.62
N PHE A 17 33.30 -47.25 9.32
CA PHE A 17 33.08 -46.75 7.97
C PHE A 17 34.04 -45.59 7.68
N PRO A 18 34.73 -45.56 6.53
CA PRO A 18 35.58 -44.42 6.16
C PRO A 18 34.73 -43.17 5.89
N LEU A 19 35.06 -42.06 6.55
CA LEU A 19 34.48 -40.75 6.29
C LEU A 19 34.89 -40.25 4.90
N VAL A 20 33.93 -40.07 4.01
CA VAL A 20 34.11 -39.27 2.79
C VAL A 20 34.02 -37.80 3.21
N PRO A 21 35.03 -36.95 2.92
CA PRO A 21 34.94 -35.53 3.24
C PRO A 21 33.83 -34.89 2.39
N ALA A 22 32.86 -34.27 3.06
CA ALA A 22 31.85 -33.46 2.40
C ALA A 22 32.53 -32.26 1.72
N ILE A 23 32.47 -32.23 0.39
CA ILE A 23 32.84 -31.04 -0.38
C ILE A 23 31.81 -29.96 -0.04
N GLN A 24 32.20 -28.98 0.77
CA GLN A 24 31.42 -27.79 1.01
C GLN A 24 31.49 -26.91 -0.25
N ILE A 25 30.46 -26.97 -1.08
CA ILE A 25 30.26 -25.98 -2.15
C ILE A 25 29.90 -24.66 -1.43
N PRO A 26 30.68 -23.57 -1.61
CA PRO A 26 30.29 -22.27 -1.07
C PRO A 26 28.92 -21.91 -1.62
N LEU A 27 27.97 -21.60 -0.75
CA LEU A 27 26.72 -20.95 -1.15
C LEU A 27 27.09 -19.59 -1.74
N GLN A 28 27.22 -19.55 -3.07
CA GLN A 28 27.40 -18.33 -3.81
C GLN A 28 26.07 -17.59 -3.70
N THR A 29 25.99 -16.57 -2.84
CA THR A 29 24.85 -15.67 -2.80
C THR A 29 24.69 -15.10 -4.21
N PRO A 30 23.50 -15.20 -4.83
CA PRO A 30 23.28 -14.64 -6.14
C PRO A 30 23.75 -13.17 -6.15
N PRO A 31 24.48 -12.72 -7.17
CA PRO A 31 24.87 -11.33 -7.27
C PRO A 31 23.61 -10.47 -7.27
N VAL A 32 23.55 -9.48 -6.38
CA VAL A 32 22.45 -8.51 -6.36
C VAL A 32 22.46 -7.75 -7.69
N PRO A 33 21.33 -7.71 -8.44
CA PRO A 33 21.24 -6.94 -9.67
C PRO A 33 21.68 -5.49 -9.47
N ARG A 34 22.38 -4.93 -10.45
CA ARG A 34 22.82 -3.53 -10.44
C ARG A 34 22.37 -2.85 -11.71
N PHE A 35 21.97 -1.60 -11.58
CA PHE A 35 21.44 -0.81 -12.69
C PHE A 35 22.29 0.45 -12.90
N PRO A 36 23.53 0.32 -13.42
CA PRO A 36 24.44 1.44 -13.62
C PRO A 36 23.95 2.42 -14.70
N TRP A 37 22.99 2.01 -15.53
CA TRP A 37 22.36 2.85 -16.55
C TRP A 37 21.31 3.82 -15.98
N ILE A 38 20.89 3.64 -14.72
CA ILE A 38 19.92 4.53 -14.06
C ILE A 38 20.69 5.64 -13.35
N HIS A 39 20.89 6.75 -14.06
CA HIS A 39 21.48 7.97 -13.48
C HIS A 39 20.41 8.94 -13.00
N LYS A 40 19.30 9.05 -13.74
CA LYS A 40 18.14 9.87 -13.37
C LYS A 40 16.93 9.00 -13.08
N PHE A 41 16.57 8.91 -11.81
CA PHE A 41 15.37 8.23 -11.36
C PHE A 41 14.31 9.26 -10.98
N ALA A 42 13.06 9.07 -11.39
CA ALA A 42 11.93 9.87 -10.95
C ALA A 42 10.77 8.99 -10.47
N SER A 43 9.98 9.53 -9.56
CA SER A 43 8.81 8.83 -9.01
C SER A 43 7.64 9.79 -8.89
N ILE A 44 6.59 9.50 -9.64
CA ILE A 44 5.32 10.24 -9.62
C ILE A 44 4.23 9.30 -9.12
N GLY A 45 3.07 9.85 -8.80
CA GLY A 45 1.90 9.06 -8.45
C GLY A 45 1.17 9.58 -7.23
N ASP A 46 0.36 8.69 -6.69
CA ASP A 46 -0.49 8.90 -5.52
C ASP A 46 0.20 8.49 -4.20
N SER A 47 -0.62 8.27 -3.18
CA SER A 47 -0.22 7.93 -1.82
C SER A 47 0.53 6.61 -1.68
N TYR A 48 0.37 5.68 -2.63
CA TYR A 48 1.12 4.42 -2.65
C TYR A 48 2.56 4.63 -3.13
N SER A 49 2.80 5.62 -3.98
CA SER A 49 4.16 6.03 -4.32
C SER A 49 4.76 6.97 -3.28
N SER A 50 3.97 7.85 -2.66
CA SER A 50 4.45 8.69 -1.55
C SER A 50 4.81 7.85 -0.31
N GLY A 51 4.15 6.69 -0.16
CA GLY A 51 4.32 5.75 0.94
C GLY A 51 3.76 6.26 2.24
N LEU A 52 2.53 6.78 2.20
CA LEU A 52 1.86 7.41 3.33
C LEU A 52 2.01 6.61 4.64
N GLY A 53 2.68 7.21 5.63
CA GLY A 53 2.86 6.65 6.97
C GLY A 53 4.05 5.70 7.13
N SER A 54 4.75 5.35 6.05
CA SER A 54 5.81 4.32 6.06
C SER A 54 7.18 4.87 6.52
N GLY A 55 7.47 4.74 7.82
CA GLY A 55 8.74 5.21 8.39
C GLY A 55 8.78 6.73 8.58
N SER A 56 9.97 7.35 8.50
CA SER A 56 10.09 8.79 8.74
C SER A 56 9.56 9.62 7.56
N ARG A 57 8.80 10.67 7.85
CA ARG A 57 8.29 11.62 6.85
C ARG A 57 9.44 12.45 6.27
N LEU A 58 9.55 12.48 4.95
CA LEU A 58 10.54 13.23 4.18
C LEU A 58 9.99 14.57 3.69
N ASP A 59 8.69 14.61 3.41
CA ASP A 59 7.99 15.77 2.85
C ASP A 59 6.60 15.89 3.46
N TRP A 60 6.30 17.08 3.98
CA TRP A 60 5.01 17.35 4.62
C TRP A 60 3.88 17.57 3.61
N SER A 61 4.11 18.36 2.56
CA SER A 61 3.03 18.81 1.66
C SER A 61 2.41 17.69 0.82
N CYS A 62 3.22 16.75 0.36
CA CYS A 62 2.81 15.60 -0.45
C CYS A 62 2.86 14.28 0.31
N SER A 63 3.17 14.32 1.61
CA SER A 63 3.21 13.16 2.50
C SER A 63 4.08 12.04 1.96
N ARG A 64 5.35 12.36 1.64
CA ARG A 64 6.35 11.38 1.19
C ARG A 64 7.15 10.85 2.36
N TYR A 65 7.43 9.55 2.38
CA TYR A 65 8.07 8.87 3.50
C TYR A 65 9.28 8.03 3.09
N ALA A 66 10.17 7.79 4.06
CA ALA A 66 11.46 7.14 3.87
C ALA A 66 11.38 5.62 3.66
N SER A 67 10.29 4.96 4.07
CA SER A 67 10.09 3.53 3.78
C SER A 67 9.16 3.29 2.60
N SER A 68 8.91 4.31 1.78
CA SER A 68 8.19 4.18 0.51
C SER A 68 8.99 3.37 -0.50
N TYR A 69 8.31 2.61 -1.37
CA TYR A 69 9.00 1.78 -2.37
C TYR A 69 9.94 2.58 -3.28
N PRO A 70 9.64 3.84 -3.69
CA PRO A 70 10.59 4.64 -4.46
C PRO A 70 11.84 4.99 -3.67
N HIS A 71 11.70 5.34 -2.39
CA HIS A 71 12.86 5.68 -1.57
C HIS A 71 13.72 4.45 -1.29
N ILE A 72 13.11 3.29 -1.08
CA ILE A 72 13.82 2.00 -0.94
C ILE A 72 14.61 1.68 -2.22
N LEU A 73 13.99 1.85 -3.40
CA LEU A 73 14.66 1.68 -4.69
C LEU A 73 15.90 2.58 -4.77
N HIS A 74 15.72 3.88 -4.57
CA HIS A 74 16.78 4.87 -4.70
C HIS A 74 17.96 4.61 -3.76
N THR A 75 17.67 4.35 -2.48
CA THR A 75 18.69 4.27 -1.42
C THR A 75 19.35 2.91 -1.29
N SER A 76 18.66 1.83 -1.69
CA SER A 76 19.07 0.48 -1.31
C SER A 76 19.14 -0.49 -2.48
N LEU A 77 18.18 -0.48 -3.40
CA LEU A 77 17.98 -1.60 -4.33
C LEU A 77 18.44 -1.34 -5.77
N LEU A 78 18.61 -0.09 -6.20
CA LEU A 78 19.13 0.21 -7.54
C LEU A 78 20.67 0.10 -7.65
N GLY A 79 21.36 -0.25 -6.56
CA GLY A 79 22.82 -0.35 -6.48
C GLY A 79 23.52 0.99 -6.18
N ALA A 80 24.82 0.94 -5.92
CA ALA A 80 25.61 2.12 -5.56
C ALA A 80 26.00 2.94 -6.81
N ASP A 81 25.39 4.11 -6.97
CA ASP A 81 25.84 5.18 -7.84
C ASP A 81 25.73 6.49 -7.05
N ALA A 82 26.86 7.05 -6.64
CA ALA A 82 26.91 8.28 -5.85
C ALA A 82 26.43 9.52 -6.63
N ALA A 83 26.35 9.43 -7.96
CA ALA A 83 25.88 10.50 -8.83
C ALA A 83 24.40 10.36 -9.21
N ARG A 84 23.72 9.25 -8.85
CA ARG A 84 22.31 9.05 -9.19
C ARG A 84 21.44 10.09 -8.51
N SER A 85 20.65 10.81 -9.29
CA SER A 85 19.61 11.69 -8.78
C SER A 85 18.28 10.95 -8.65
N HIS A 86 17.49 11.32 -7.63
CA HIS A 86 16.10 10.89 -7.49
C HIS A 86 15.19 12.10 -7.38
N GLN A 87 14.28 12.24 -8.34
CA GLN A 87 13.22 13.24 -8.34
C GLN A 87 11.93 12.63 -7.78
N PHE A 88 11.66 12.86 -6.50
CA PHE A 88 10.49 12.29 -5.83
C PHE A 88 9.32 13.28 -5.84
N LEU A 89 8.36 13.08 -6.74
CA LEU A 89 7.23 13.99 -7.01
C LEU A 89 5.86 13.43 -6.63
N ALA A 90 5.76 12.15 -6.26
CA ALA A 90 4.51 11.53 -5.82
C ALA A 90 3.87 12.33 -4.68
N CYS A 91 2.54 12.32 -4.65
CA CYS A 91 1.75 13.14 -3.75
C CYS A 91 0.49 12.39 -3.32
N SER A 92 0.24 12.33 -2.00
CA SER A 92 -0.98 11.70 -1.50
C SER A 92 -2.23 12.35 -2.10
N GLY A 93 -3.22 11.52 -2.44
CA GLY A 93 -4.48 11.97 -3.03
C GLY A 93 -4.47 12.33 -4.50
N ALA A 94 -3.32 12.27 -5.19
CA ALA A 94 -3.26 12.62 -6.59
C ALA A 94 -4.09 11.64 -7.47
N SER A 95 -5.03 12.17 -8.24
CA SER A 95 -5.65 11.45 -9.37
C SER A 95 -4.73 11.50 -10.59
N THR A 96 -5.03 10.71 -11.63
CA THR A 96 -4.31 10.84 -12.92
C THR A 96 -4.31 12.27 -13.47
N SER A 97 -5.43 12.99 -13.35
CA SER A 97 -5.55 14.38 -13.80
C SER A 97 -4.63 15.33 -13.03
N MET A 98 -4.49 15.16 -11.71
CA MET A 98 -3.52 15.92 -10.91
C MET A 98 -2.08 15.55 -11.23
N ILE A 99 -1.79 14.27 -11.49
CA ILE A 99 -0.44 13.83 -11.91
C ILE A 99 -0.07 14.50 -13.24
N LEU A 100 -1.01 14.54 -14.20
CA LEU A 100 -0.85 15.19 -15.49
C LEU A 100 -0.61 16.70 -15.38
N SER A 101 -1.34 17.40 -14.50
CA SER A 101 -1.21 18.85 -14.36
C SER A 101 -0.03 19.28 -13.48
N ASP A 102 0.29 18.51 -12.43
CA ASP A 102 1.13 19.02 -11.34
C ASP A 102 2.46 18.28 -11.19
N GLN A 103 2.56 17.03 -11.62
CA GLN A 103 3.76 16.19 -11.46
C GLN A 103 4.53 16.04 -12.77
N ILE A 104 3.87 15.65 -13.87
CA ILE A 104 4.51 15.44 -15.18
C ILE A 104 5.23 16.70 -15.70
N PRO A 105 4.67 17.92 -15.60
CA PRO A 105 5.36 19.12 -16.08
C PRO A 105 6.68 19.38 -15.35
N LYS A 106 6.76 18.97 -14.08
CA LYS A 106 7.94 19.12 -13.21
C LYS A 106 9.01 18.05 -13.46
N LEU A 107 8.69 16.97 -14.18
CA LEU A 107 9.68 15.95 -14.53
C LEU A 107 10.83 16.58 -15.32
N GLU A 108 12.04 16.28 -14.87
CA GLU A 108 13.26 16.55 -15.62
C GLU A 108 13.25 15.83 -16.97
N GLN A 109 14.15 16.25 -17.87
CA GLN A 109 14.36 15.58 -19.15
C GLN A 109 15.42 14.48 -19.04
N GLY A 110 15.23 13.44 -19.83
CA GLY A 110 16.15 12.30 -19.91
C GLY A 110 16.08 11.41 -18.67
N VAL A 111 14.88 11.18 -18.14
CA VAL A 111 14.66 10.26 -17.02
C VAL A 111 14.94 8.83 -17.47
N ASP A 112 15.79 8.09 -16.76
CA ASP A 112 16.15 6.71 -17.09
C ASP A 112 15.15 5.72 -16.50
N LEU A 113 14.70 5.96 -15.27
CA LEU A 113 13.66 5.17 -14.61
C LEU A 113 12.56 6.08 -14.10
N LEU A 114 11.31 5.77 -14.43
CA LEU A 114 10.13 6.43 -13.89
C LEU A 114 9.22 5.40 -13.22
N THR A 115 8.94 5.55 -11.92
CA THR A 115 7.91 4.73 -11.25
C THR A 115 6.63 5.52 -11.07
N ILE A 116 5.48 4.85 -11.22
CA ILE A 116 4.14 5.45 -11.19
C ILE A 116 3.20 4.56 -10.38
N SER A 117 2.44 5.13 -9.46
CA SER A 117 1.16 4.58 -8.97
C SER A 117 0.04 5.57 -9.26
N ALA A 118 -1.06 5.10 -9.86
CA ALA A 118 -2.21 5.96 -10.19
C ALA A 118 -3.50 5.13 -10.35
N GLY A 119 -4.64 5.81 -10.40
CA GLY A 119 -5.94 5.21 -10.75
C GLY A 119 -6.85 4.87 -9.58
N GLY A 120 -6.32 4.65 -8.37
CA GLY A 120 -7.16 4.38 -7.19
C GLY A 120 -8.08 5.55 -6.81
N ASN A 121 -7.57 6.78 -6.94
CA ASN A 121 -8.34 8.00 -6.68
C ASN A 121 -9.36 8.28 -7.79
N ASP A 122 -9.04 7.93 -9.05
CA ASP A 122 -9.90 8.13 -10.22
C ASP A 122 -11.21 7.32 -10.15
N ILE A 123 -11.15 6.12 -9.57
CA ILE A 123 -12.29 5.19 -9.49
C ILE A 123 -13.09 5.33 -8.19
N GLY A 124 -12.73 6.30 -7.33
CA GLY A 124 -13.48 6.60 -6.12
C GLY A 124 -13.32 5.57 -5.00
N LEU A 125 -12.08 5.11 -4.75
CA LEU A 125 -11.78 4.20 -3.64
C LEU A 125 -12.23 4.76 -2.27
N THR A 126 -12.11 6.07 -2.06
CA THR A 126 -12.51 6.76 -0.82
C THR A 126 -14.00 6.57 -0.50
N PRO A 127 -14.95 6.85 -1.42
CA PRO A 127 -16.35 6.46 -1.24
C PRO A 127 -16.56 5.00 -0.87
N VAL A 128 -15.86 4.06 -1.51
CA VAL A 128 -16.02 2.62 -1.25
C VAL A 128 -15.58 2.28 0.17
N LEU A 129 -14.36 2.65 0.56
CA LEU A 129 -13.85 2.40 1.92
C LEU A 129 -14.69 3.11 2.98
N SER A 130 -15.12 4.33 2.69
CA SER A 130 -15.98 5.08 3.59
C SER A 130 -17.36 4.46 3.76
N SER A 131 -17.99 3.92 2.73
CA SER A 131 -19.37 3.41 2.84
C SER A 131 -19.41 1.95 3.29
N CYS A 132 -18.41 1.15 2.91
CA CYS A 132 -18.42 -0.30 3.10
C CYS A 132 -17.59 -0.78 4.30
N VAL A 133 -16.48 -0.11 4.59
CA VAL A 133 -15.54 -0.55 5.63
C VAL A 133 -15.70 0.32 6.87
N TYR A 134 -15.36 1.60 6.75
CA TYR A 134 -15.23 2.51 7.88
C TYR A 134 -16.54 3.16 8.30
N GLN A 135 -17.46 3.35 7.36
CA GLN A 135 -18.76 3.97 7.64
C GLN A 135 -18.59 5.35 8.33
N PHE A 136 -17.63 6.17 7.85
CA PHE A 136 -17.31 7.49 8.40
C PHE A 136 -18.50 8.45 8.45
N TYR A 137 -19.40 8.27 7.48
CA TYR A 137 -20.78 8.74 7.52
C TYR A 137 -21.65 7.51 7.76
N MET A 138 -22.73 7.60 8.54
CA MET A 138 -23.67 6.51 8.88
C MET A 138 -24.31 5.91 7.61
N SER A 139 -23.51 5.17 6.86
CA SER A 139 -23.77 4.69 5.53
C SER A 139 -24.39 3.30 5.69
N GLY A 140 -25.61 3.16 5.20
CA GLY A 140 -26.28 1.87 5.14
C GLY A 140 -25.70 0.98 4.04
N GLU A 141 -26.31 -0.19 3.89
CA GLU A 141 -25.96 -1.18 2.88
C GLU A 141 -26.14 -0.62 1.45
N GLU A 142 -27.13 0.25 1.24
CA GLU A 142 -27.44 0.86 -0.04
C GLU A 142 -26.32 1.81 -0.51
N GLU A 143 -25.75 2.61 0.39
CA GLU A 143 -24.65 3.52 0.07
C GLU A 143 -23.37 2.75 -0.26
N CYS A 144 -23.11 1.63 0.42
CA CYS A 144 -21.99 0.76 0.08
C CYS A 144 -22.17 0.14 -1.31
N GLY A 145 -23.34 -0.47 -1.57
CA GLY A 145 -23.63 -1.05 -2.88
C GLY A 145 -23.54 -0.03 -4.01
N THR A 146 -24.05 1.19 -3.78
CA THR A 146 -23.95 2.31 -4.74
C THR A 146 -22.50 2.73 -4.98
N ALA A 147 -21.67 2.79 -3.93
CA ALA A 147 -20.26 3.13 -4.07
C ALA A 147 -19.50 2.07 -4.89
N ILE A 148 -19.74 0.79 -4.62
CA ILE A 148 -19.15 -0.32 -5.38
C ILE A 148 -19.57 -0.26 -6.85
N GLN A 149 -20.86 -0.09 -7.14
CA GLN A 149 -21.36 0.01 -8.51
C GLN A 149 -20.76 1.19 -9.28
N LYS A 150 -20.61 2.35 -8.63
CA LYS A 150 -19.95 3.52 -9.24
C LYS A 150 -18.48 3.26 -9.53
N ALA A 151 -17.76 2.64 -8.60
CA ALA A 151 -16.36 2.28 -8.80
C ALA A 151 -16.22 1.28 -9.95
N GLN A 152 -17.05 0.25 -9.99
CA GLN A 152 -17.07 -0.74 -11.06
C GLN A 152 -17.37 -0.09 -12.42
N ALA A 153 -18.38 0.77 -12.51
CA ALA A 153 -18.69 1.50 -13.75
C ALA A 153 -17.53 2.40 -14.21
N ALA A 154 -16.82 3.05 -13.27
CA ALA A 154 -15.66 3.88 -13.60
C ALA A 154 -14.45 3.06 -14.09
N ILE A 155 -14.26 1.84 -13.57
CA ILE A 155 -13.23 0.91 -14.02
C ILE A 155 -13.56 0.35 -15.41
N GLU A 156 -14.83 0.00 -15.65
CA GLU A 156 -15.30 -0.59 -16.91
C GLU A 156 -15.41 0.42 -18.05
N ASP A 157 -15.53 1.72 -17.75
CA ASP A 157 -15.57 2.78 -18.77
C ASP A 157 -14.17 2.99 -19.39
N PRO A 158 -13.97 2.64 -20.68
CA PRO A 158 -12.69 2.81 -21.34
C PRO A 158 -12.28 4.29 -21.50
N LEU A 159 -13.23 5.22 -21.40
CA LEU A 159 -12.98 6.66 -21.48
C LEU A 159 -12.56 7.28 -20.15
N LEU A 160 -12.57 6.51 -19.06
CA LEU A 160 -12.14 6.94 -17.73
C LEU A 160 -10.77 6.33 -17.40
N LEU A 161 -10.72 5.25 -16.61
CA LEU A 161 -9.46 4.76 -16.06
C LEU A 161 -8.43 4.40 -17.14
N HIS A 162 -8.85 3.66 -18.18
CA HIS A 162 -7.93 3.24 -19.26
C HIS A 162 -7.35 4.45 -19.98
N LYS A 163 -8.20 5.33 -20.50
CA LYS A 163 -7.80 6.56 -21.19
C LYS A 163 -6.89 7.43 -20.32
N ASN A 164 -7.28 7.68 -19.08
CA ASN A 164 -6.54 8.56 -18.17
C ASN A 164 -5.12 8.05 -17.90
N VAL A 165 -4.96 6.74 -17.66
CA VAL A 165 -3.64 6.14 -17.41
C VAL A 165 -2.81 6.10 -18.71
N ALA A 166 -3.45 5.86 -19.86
CA ALA A 166 -2.77 5.92 -21.16
C ALA A 166 -2.23 7.33 -21.46
N GLU A 167 -3.06 8.37 -21.26
CA GLU A 167 -2.66 9.77 -21.42
C GLU A 167 -1.51 10.15 -20.48
N LEU A 168 -1.54 9.66 -19.24
CA LEU A 168 -0.46 9.85 -18.27
C LEU A 168 0.87 9.26 -18.77
N ILE A 169 0.86 8.01 -19.24
CA ILE A 169 2.06 7.35 -19.78
C ILE A 169 2.55 8.08 -21.05
N ASP A 170 1.65 8.45 -21.95
CA ASP A 170 2.00 9.15 -23.18
C ASP A 170 2.57 10.55 -22.93
N ALA A 171 2.09 11.25 -21.90
CA ALA A 171 2.65 12.53 -21.47
C ALA A 171 4.01 12.39 -20.76
N ALA A 172 4.28 11.24 -20.13
CA ALA A 172 5.56 10.95 -19.50
C ALA A 172 6.65 10.53 -20.51
N LYS A 173 6.30 9.81 -21.59
CA LYS A 173 7.25 9.31 -22.60
C LYS A 173 8.23 10.37 -23.13
N PRO A 174 7.80 11.60 -23.50
CA PRO A 174 8.72 12.65 -23.96
C PRO A 174 9.74 13.12 -22.93
N LYS A 175 9.55 12.82 -21.63
CA LYS A 175 10.48 13.14 -20.54
C LYS A 175 11.56 12.08 -20.34
N MET A 176 11.34 10.88 -20.87
CA MET A 176 12.24 9.74 -20.70
C MET A 176 13.49 9.87 -21.57
N SER A 177 14.58 9.23 -21.14
CA SER A 177 15.74 8.98 -21.99
C SER A 177 15.38 7.94 -23.07
N LYS A 178 16.22 7.82 -24.10
CA LYS A 178 15.95 6.96 -25.27
C LYS A 178 15.64 5.50 -24.88
N ASP A 179 16.38 4.99 -23.90
CA ASP A 179 16.27 3.61 -23.42
C ASP A 179 15.64 3.53 -22.02
N GLY A 180 15.02 4.63 -21.58
CA GLY A 180 14.40 4.77 -20.27
C GLY A 180 13.19 3.86 -20.09
N VAL A 181 12.93 3.46 -18.84
CA VAL A 181 11.89 2.51 -18.46
C VAL A 181 10.85 3.19 -17.59
N ILE A 182 9.59 2.99 -17.92
CA ILE A 182 8.44 3.38 -17.11
C ILE A 182 7.92 2.13 -16.40
N VAL A 183 7.76 2.20 -15.08
CA VAL A 183 7.20 1.13 -14.26
C VAL A 183 5.92 1.63 -13.61
N LEU A 184 4.79 1.04 -13.98
CA LEU A 184 3.50 1.27 -13.34
C LEU A 184 3.25 0.16 -12.32
N THR A 185 3.09 0.50 -11.05
CA THR A 185 2.76 -0.48 -10.00
C THR A 185 1.24 -0.65 -9.89
N GLY A 186 0.79 -1.88 -9.68
CA GLY A 186 -0.61 -2.18 -9.37
C GLY A 186 -1.01 -1.85 -7.92
N TYR A 187 -2.10 -2.48 -7.48
CA TYR A 187 -2.54 -2.49 -6.07
C TYR A 187 -2.70 -3.94 -5.59
N ALA A 188 -2.69 -4.17 -4.28
CA ALA A 188 -3.00 -5.48 -3.72
C ALA A 188 -4.39 -5.50 -3.09
N ARG A 189 -5.05 -6.65 -3.18
CA ARG A 189 -6.30 -6.96 -2.48
C ARG A 189 -6.10 -6.73 -1.00
N PHE A 190 -7.08 -6.11 -0.35
CA PHE A 190 -6.97 -5.77 1.07
C PHE A 190 -7.37 -6.92 1.98
N PHE A 191 -8.17 -7.87 1.49
CA PHE A 191 -8.80 -8.88 2.33
C PHE A 191 -8.46 -10.31 1.90
N GLY A 192 -8.11 -11.17 2.85
CA GLY A 192 -8.31 -12.61 2.75
C GLY A 192 -9.78 -12.90 2.50
N ALA A 193 -10.09 -13.86 1.65
CA ALA A 193 -11.45 -14.20 1.24
C ALA A 193 -11.61 -15.71 1.07
N GLU A 194 -10.92 -16.49 1.90
CA GLU A 194 -10.91 -17.95 1.78
C GLU A 194 -11.86 -18.66 2.76
N ASP A 195 -12.41 -17.93 3.74
CA ASP A 195 -13.38 -18.41 4.73
C ASP A 195 -14.13 -17.22 5.39
N GLU A 196 -15.08 -17.54 6.26
CA GLU A 196 -16.01 -16.62 6.94
C GLU A 196 -15.47 -16.04 8.26
N ILE A 197 -14.16 -16.15 8.54
CA ILE A 197 -13.59 -15.76 9.86
C ILE A 197 -13.88 -14.30 10.25
N CYS A 198 -14.01 -13.43 9.25
CA CYS A 198 -14.28 -12.01 9.41
C CYS A 198 -15.76 -11.60 9.28
N ASP A 199 -16.70 -12.54 9.15
CA ASP A 199 -18.11 -12.20 8.91
C ASP A 199 -18.77 -11.40 10.03
N LYS A 200 -18.16 -11.38 11.22
CA LYS A 200 -18.60 -10.59 12.38
C LYS A 200 -17.69 -9.41 12.69
N VAL A 201 -16.66 -9.18 11.88
CA VAL A 201 -15.74 -8.05 12.02
C VAL A 201 -16.35 -6.84 11.35
N SER A 202 -16.34 -5.71 12.04
CA SER A 202 -16.78 -4.42 11.50
C SER A 202 -15.77 -3.36 11.91
N TRP A 203 -15.38 -2.53 10.95
CA TRP A 203 -14.48 -1.39 11.17
C TRP A 203 -15.24 -0.07 11.20
N ALA A 204 -16.57 -0.13 11.43
CA ALA A 204 -17.41 1.04 11.57
C ALA A 204 -16.88 1.97 12.67
N VAL A 205 -16.56 3.20 12.27
CA VAL A 205 -16.02 4.25 13.13
C VAL A 205 -16.99 4.62 14.25
N TRP A 206 -18.29 4.55 13.97
CA TRP A 206 -19.37 4.87 14.89
C TRP A 206 -20.01 3.63 15.52
N SER A 207 -19.29 2.50 15.57
CA SER A 207 -19.84 1.19 15.96
C SER A 207 -20.43 1.12 17.38
N ALA A 208 -20.10 2.08 18.25
CA ALA A 208 -20.62 2.21 19.61
C ALA A 208 -21.94 2.99 19.70
N VAL A 209 -22.24 3.84 18.70
CA VAL A 209 -23.43 4.71 18.67
C VAL A 209 -24.43 4.30 17.60
N GLU A 210 -23.99 3.61 16.54
CA GLU A 210 -24.84 3.13 15.45
C GLU A 210 -25.11 1.62 15.58
N PHE A 211 -26.39 1.24 15.52
CA PHE A 211 -26.85 -0.15 15.62
C PHE A 211 -26.81 -0.87 14.26
N LYS A 212 -26.94 -0.14 13.14
CA LYS A 212 -26.84 -0.69 11.79
C LYS A 212 -25.44 -0.46 11.23
N LYS A 213 -24.65 -1.52 11.14
CA LYS A 213 -23.29 -1.47 10.57
C LYS A 213 -23.06 -2.57 9.55
N GLN A 214 -22.23 -2.25 8.56
CA GLN A 214 -21.67 -3.20 7.62
C GLN A 214 -20.60 -4.04 8.30
N TYR A 215 -20.53 -5.31 7.90
CA TYR A 215 -19.54 -6.27 8.34
C TYR A 215 -18.68 -6.70 7.15
N LEU A 216 -17.46 -7.12 7.44
CA LEU A 216 -16.52 -7.67 6.47
C LEU A 216 -16.86 -9.13 6.14
N SER A 217 -18.12 -9.38 5.75
CA SER A 217 -18.57 -10.68 5.28
C SER A 217 -17.72 -11.19 4.13
N LEU A 218 -17.66 -12.51 3.95
CA LEU A 218 -16.97 -13.10 2.81
C LEU A 218 -17.40 -12.46 1.48
N ALA A 219 -18.70 -12.32 1.26
CA ALA A 219 -19.24 -11.67 0.05
C ALA A 219 -18.83 -10.19 -0.09
N MET A 220 -18.71 -9.44 1.01
CA MET A 220 -18.22 -8.06 0.99
C MET A 220 -16.73 -8.02 0.60
N ARG A 221 -15.91 -8.88 1.23
CA ARG A 221 -14.46 -8.97 0.96
C ARG A 221 -14.18 -9.39 -0.48
N GLU A 222 -14.93 -10.34 -1.02
CA GLU A 222 -14.85 -10.74 -2.43
C GLU A 222 -15.15 -9.58 -3.38
N GLN A 223 -16.24 -8.83 -3.15
CA GLN A 223 -16.60 -7.67 -3.98
C GLN A 223 -15.52 -6.58 -3.96
N LEU A 224 -15.01 -6.24 -2.78
CA LEU A 224 -13.95 -5.23 -2.64
C LEU A 224 -12.64 -5.69 -3.32
N ASN A 225 -12.31 -6.97 -3.22
CA ASN A 225 -11.14 -7.54 -3.88
C ASN A 225 -11.28 -7.53 -5.42
N GLU A 226 -12.47 -7.79 -5.95
CA GLU A 226 -12.71 -7.74 -7.40
C GLU A 226 -12.50 -6.34 -7.99
N LEU A 227 -12.81 -5.28 -7.25
CA LEU A 227 -12.50 -3.91 -7.68
C LEU A 227 -10.98 -3.72 -7.87
N VAL A 228 -10.17 -4.21 -6.93
CA VAL A 228 -8.70 -4.12 -7.02
C VAL A 228 -8.18 -4.91 -8.23
N LEU A 229 -8.65 -6.14 -8.39
CA LEU A 229 -8.27 -6.98 -9.54
C LEU A 229 -8.68 -6.34 -10.87
N ALA A 230 -9.86 -5.70 -10.93
CA ALA A 230 -10.35 -5.01 -12.12
C ALA A 230 -9.47 -3.79 -12.47
N VAL A 231 -9.07 -2.99 -11.48
CA VAL A 231 -8.10 -1.89 -11.69
C VAL A 231 -6.79 -2.45 -12.24
N ASN A 232 -6.21 -3.47 -11.61
CA ASN A 232 -4.94 -4.05 -12.06
C ASN A 232 -5.01 -4.58 -13.50
N ARG A 233 -6.14 -5.19 -13.92
CA ARG A 233 -6.35 -5.61 -15.30
C ARG A 233 -6.26 -4.44 -16.28
N VAL A 234 -6.87 -3.30 -15.96
CA VAL A 234 -6.80 -2.09 -16.79
C VAL A 234 -5.37 -1.55 -16.83
N LEU A 235 -4.71 -1.40 -15.68
CA LEU A 235 -3.34 -0.89 -15.61
C LEU A 235 -2.37 -1.75 -16.43
N LYS A 236 -2.45 -3.08 -16.28
CA LYS A 236 -1.65 -4.04 -17.06
C LYS A 236 -1.90 -3.90 -18.56
N ASN A 237 -3.17 -3.82 -18.99
CA ASN A 237 -3.50 -3.66 -20.40
C ASN A 237 -2.95 -2.37 -21.01
N VAL A 238 -3.03 -1.26 -20.27
CA VAL A 238 -2.48 0.03 -20.71
C VAL A 238 -0.95 -0.06 -20.87
N THR A 239 -0.24 -0.65 -19.91
CA THR A 239 1.23 -0.79 -20.02
C THR A 239 1.66 -1.67 -21.19
N GLU A 240 0.96 -2.78 -21.42
CA GLU A 240 1.26 -3.69 -22.54
C GLU A 240 1.09 -2.98 -23.89
N THR A 241 0.07 -2.11 -23.99
CA THR A 241 -0.19 -1.30 -25.18
C THR A 241 0.84 -0.18 -25.34
N ALA A 242 1.38 0.36 -24.23
CA ALA A 242 2.30 1.49 -24.25
C ALA A 242 3.68 1.16 -24.83
N GLY A 243 4.09 -0.11 -24.81
CA GLY A 243 5.30 -0.62 -25.46
C GLY A 243 6.29 -1.31 -24.50
N PRO A 244 7.38 -1.89 -25.03
CA PRO A 244 8.25 -2.80 -24.29
C PRO A 244 9.06 -2.15 -23.15
N ASN A 245 9.22 -0.82 -23.16
CA ASN A 245 9.87 -0.06 -22.10
C ASN A 245 8.87 0.46 -21.04
N THR A 246 7.62 0.01 -21.08
CA THR A 246 6.61 0.31 -20.05
C THR A 246 6.13 -1.00 -19.43
N VAL A 247 6.40 -1.19 -18.14
CA VAL A 247 6.15 -2.46 -17.44
C VAL A 247 5.14 -2.27 -16.32
N PHE A 248 4.25 -3.24 -16.18
CA PHE A 248 3.36 -3.35 -15.02
C PHE A 248 3.96 -4.27 -13.97
N VAL A 249 4.02 -3.79 -12.73
CA VAL A 249 4.43 -4.60 -11.57
C VAL A 249 3.20 -4.93 -10.74
N ASP A 250 2.78 -6.19 -10.80
CA ASP A 250 1.71 -6.75 -9.98
C ASP A 250 2.27 -7.33 -8.69
N TYR A 251 2.05 -6.65 -7.57
CA TYR A 251 2.48 -7.14 -6.26
C TYR A 251 1.37 -7.84 -5.46
N ASP A 252 0.15 -7.94 -6.01
CA ASP A 252 -0.98 -8.56 -5.30
C ASP A 252 -0.69 -10.02 -4.92
N SER A 253 -0.16 -10.78 -5.86
CA SER A 253 0.12 -12.22 -5.66
C SER A 253 1.12 -12.46 -4.54
N GLU A 254 2.17 -11.63 -4.45
CA GLU A 254 3.16 -11.70 -3.37
C GLU A 254 2.55 -11.35 -2.01
N ILE A 255 1.68 -10.34 -1.95
CA ILE A 255 0.98 -9.97 -0.72
C ILE A 255 0.06 -11.12 -0.27
N VAL A 256 -0.62 -11.78 -1.20
CA VAL A 256 -1.49 -12.94 -0.91
C VAL A 256 -0.66 -14.12 -0.41
N GLU A 257 0.45 -14.46 -1.08
CA GLU A 257 1.33 -15.56 -0.68
C GLU A 257 1.94 -15.34 0.71
N ARG A 258 2.33 -14.09 1.01
CA ARG A 258 2.84 -13.68 2.32
C ARG A 258 1.76 -13.57 3.38
N ARG A 259 0.49 -13.76 3.02
CA ARG A 259 -0.67 -13.58 3.88
C ARG A 259 -0.70 -12.18 4.48
N GLY A 260 -0.48 -11.17 3.65
CA GLY A 260 -0.31 -9.78 4.06
C GLY A 260 -1.58 -8.96 4.15
N ARG A 261 -2.73 -9.56 3.89
CA ARG A 261 -4.03 -8.90 3.87
C ARG A 261 -4.67 -8.89 5.27
N TYR A 262 -5.73 -8.10 5.44
CA TYR A 262 -6.65 -8.26 6.57
C TYR A 262 -7.47 -9.52 6.38
N CYS A 263 -8.05 -10.08 7.45
CA CYS A 263 -8.98 -11.21 7.35
C CYS A 263 -8.40 -12.47 6.68
N GLU A 264 -7.09 -12.68 6.84
CA GLU A 264 -6.40 -13.89 6.41
C GLU A 264 -6.85 -15.10 7.25
N ARG A 265 -7.04 -16.27 6.62
CA ARG A 265 -7.48 -17.50 7.31
C ARG A 265 -6.73 -17.76 8.63
N GLY A 266 -7.44 -17.88 9.74
CA GLY A 266 -6.85 -18.14 11.05
C GLY A 266 -6.24 -16.90 11.74
N VAL A 267 -6.44 -15.71 11.19
CA VAL A 267 -6.17 -14.43 11.86
C VAL A 267 -7.48 -13.92 12.46
N HIS A 268 -7.46 -13.65 13.76
CA HIS A 268 -8.57 -12.96 14.43
C HIS A 268 -8.32 -11.46 14.38
N GLU A 269 -9.19 -10.73 13.67
CA GLU A 269 -9.10 -9.28 13.56
C GLU A 269 -9.85 -8.57 14.72
N PRO A 270 -9.38 -7.39 15.17
CA PRO A 270 -8.24 -6.63 14.65
C PRO A 270 -6.87 -7.23 15.05
N SER A 271 -5.88 -7.19 14.15
CA SER A 271 -4.53 -7.72 14.35
C SER A 271 -3.43 -6.76 13.84
N PRO A 272 -3.38 -5.54 14.38
CA PRO A 272 -2.75 -4.40 13.73
C PRO A 272 -1.23 -4.49 13.59
N ASN A 273 -0.57 -5.32 14.40
CA ASN A 273 0.88 -5.50 14.40
C ASN A 273 1.30 -6.93 14.05
N ARG A 274 0.41 -7.69 13.41
CA ARG A 274 0.72 -9.04 12.93
C ARG A 274 1.91 -8.97 11.98
N HIS A 275 2.92 -9.81 12.21
CA HIS A 275 4.20 -9.78 11.49
C HIS A 275 4.06 -9.77 9.95
N ALA A 276 3.13 -10.55 9.41
CA ALA A 276 2.93 -10.66 7.97
C ALA A 276 2.04 -9.56 7.38
N LEU A 277 1.34 -8.76 8.20
CA LEU A 277 0.40 -7.74 7.73
C LEU A 277 1.13 -6.65 6.92
N ALA A 278 0.76 -6.51 5.65
CA ALA A 278 1.40 -5.63 4.69
C ALA A 278 0.80 -4.22 4.66
N PHE A 279 -0.37 -4.03 5.25
CA PHE A 279 -1.08 -2.75 5.27
C PHE A 279 -1.29 -2.24 6.69
N TYR A 280 -1.38 -0.93 6.87
CA TYR A 280 -1.73 -0.36 8.17
C TYR A 280 -3.20 -0.62 8.50
N GLU A 281 -3.45 -1.16 9.68
CA GLU A 281 -4.75 -1.20 10.35
C GLU A 281 -4.84 -0.02 11.35
N TRP A 282 -6.05 0.27 11.85
CA TRP A 282 -6.34 1.39 12.77
C TRP A 282 -5.30 1.63 13.87
N ASN A 283 -4.87 0.55 14.53
CA ASN A 283 -4.01 0.63 15.71
C ASN A 283 -2.61 0.06 15.43
N THR A 284 -2.19 0.01 14.16
CA THR A 284 -0.83 -0.40 13.83
C THR A 284 0.14 0.62 14.39
N VAL A 285 1.20 0.14 15.05
CA VAL A 285 2.32 0.96 15.54
C VAL A 285 3.62 0.30 15.10
N ASP A 286 4.35 0.88 14.16
CA ASP A 286 5.59 0.29 13.67
C ASP A 286 6.72 0.39 14.71
N ALA A 287 7.75 -0.43 14.51
CA ALA A 287 8.90 -0.45 15.40
C ALA A 287 9.57 0.94 15.45
N GLY A 288 9.69 1.51 16.65
CA GLY A 288 10.27 2.83 16.87
C GLY A 288 9.26 3.98 16.91
N GLU A 289 7.98 3.72 16.65
CA GLU A 289 6.92 4.70 16.79
C GLU A 289 6.38 4.78 18.23
N ASN A 290 5.85 5.95 18.60
CA ASN A 290 5.12 6.16 19.83
C ASN A 290 3.61 6.04 19.56
N GLY A 291 3.01 4.92 19.98
CA GLY A 291 1.58 4.65 19.75
C GLY A 291 0.65 5.69 20.37
N THR A 292 1.00 6.24 21.54
CA THR A 292 0.22 7.29 22.21
C THR A 292 0.23 8.58 21.40
N GLU A 293 1.39 8.97 20.86
CA GLU A 293 1.52 10.17 20.02
C GLU A 293 0.70 10.04 18.72
N LEU A 294 0.69 8.86 18.10
CA LEU A 294 -0.08 8.58 16.89
C LEU A 294 -1.61 8.57 17.11
N GLN A 295 -2.05 8.41 18.35
CA GLN A 295 -3.46 8.37 18.76
C GLN A 295 -3.94 9.73 19.27
N ASP A 296 -3.07 10.48 19.95
CA ASP A 296 -3.43 11.74 20.62
C ASP A 296 -3.23 12.98 19.74
N HIS A 297 -2.45 12.88 18.65
CA HIS A 297 -2.24 13.99 17.73
C HIS A 297 -3.15 13.90 16.50
N THR A 298 -3.98 14.93 16.32
CA THR A 298 -4.61 15.20 15.04
C THR A 298 -3.55 15.66 14.06
N GLY A 299 -3.41 14.91 12.98
CA GLY A 299 -2.44 15.20 11.94
C GLY A 299 -2.62 16.52 11.21
N ASP A 300 -1.66 16.86 10.34
CA ASP A 300 -1.74 18.08 9.52
C ASP A 300 -2.93 18.06 8.56
N ASP A 301 -3.27 19.27 8.08
CA ASP A 301 -4.21 19.48 6.98
C ASP A 301 -3.85 18.63 5.77
N VAL A 302 -4.89 18.11 5.11
CA VAL A 302 -4.77 17.17 4.00
C VAL A 302 -5.21 17.81 2.68
N PRO A 303 -4.56 17.50 1.53
CA PRO A 303 -4.90 18.12 0.26
C PRO A 303 -6.36 17.85 -0.14
N LYS A 304 -7.09 18.87 -0.60
CA LYS A 304 -8.48 18.69 -1.04
C LYS A 304 -8.59 17.72 -2.22
N GLY A 305 -9.55 16.80 -2.16
CA GLY A 305 -9.74 15.74 -3.15
C GLY A 305 -8.92 14.48 -2.90
N SER A 306 -8.00 14.50 -1.92
CA SER A 306 -7.30 13.30 -1.45
C SER A 306 -8.22 12.31 -0.73
N PHE A 307 -7.76 11.06 -0.60
CA PHE A 307 -8.42 10.05 0.23
C PHE A 307 -8.68 10.57 1.64
N GLU A 308 -7.66 11.14 2.25
CA GLU A 308 -7.70 11.69 3.60
C GLU A 308 -8.69 12.86 3.68
N SER A 309 -8.68 13.80 2.72
CA SER A 309 -9.67 14.88 2.72
C SER A 309 -11.10 14.36 2.61
N GLY A 310 -11.33 13.31 1.81
CA GLY A 310 -12.64 12.69 1.66
C GLY A 310 -13.12 11.96 2.92
N ILE A 311 -12.21 11.53 3.79
CA ILE A 311 -12.55 11.05 5.14
C ILE A 311 -12.94 12.24 6.02
N ALA A 312 -12.09 13.28 6.09
CA ALA A 312 -12.31 14.45 6.93
C ALA A 312 -13.65 15.13 6.62
N GLU A 313 -13.97 15.31 5.33
CA GLU A 313 -15.24 15.88 4.87
C GLU A 313 -16.46 15.07 5.34
N ARG A 314 -16.38 13.73 5.33
CA ARG A 314 -17.49 12.87 5.76
C ARG A 314 -17.71 12.88 7.25
N ILE A 315 -16.63 12.84 8.03
CA ILE A 315 -16.74 12.94 9.49
C ILE A 315 -17.33 14.29 9.87
N ASN A 316 -16.86 15.38 9.24
CA ASN A 316 -17.42 16.70 9.49
C ASN A 316 -18.91 16.75 9.17
N ARG A 317 -19.36 16.17 8.04
CA ARG A 317 -20.78 16.07 7.72
C ARG A 317 -21.58 15.32 8.80
N THR A 318 -21.06 14.20 9.30
CA THR A 318 -21.69 13.44 10.40
C THR A 318 -21.82 14.30 11.66
N LEU A 319 -20.75 15.00 12.06
CA LEU A 319 -20.74 15.84 13.26
C LEU A 319 -21.66 17.07 13.14
N VAL A 320 -21.88 17.59 11.93
CA VAL A 320 -22.86 18.65 11.66
C VAL A 320 -24.29 18.15 11.83
N GLU A 321 -24.58 16.92 11.38
CA GLU A 321 -25.91 16.31 11.49
C GLU A 321 -26.21 15.77 12.91
N HIS A 322 -25.16 15.42 13.65
CA HIS A 322 -25.20 14.89 15.03
C HIS A 322 -24.38 15.76 15.99
N PRO A 323 -24.86 16.98 16.33
CA PRO A 323 -24.13 17.91 17.22
C PRO A 323 -23.99 17.40 18.67
N GLU A 324 -24.73 16.34 19.01
CA GLU A 324 -24.62 15.60 20.27
C GLU A 324 -23.43 14.64 20.31
N TRP A 325 -22.72 14.41 19.21
CA TRP A 325 -21.55 13.53 19.18
C TRP A 325 -20.23 14.30 19.21
N ARG A 326 -19.18 13.69 19.77
CA ARG A 326 -17.82 14.22 19.73
C ARG A 326 -16.79 13.11 19.55
N PHE A 327 -15.59 13.48 19.13
CA PHE A 327 -14.43 12.60 19.10
C PHE A 327 -13.75 12.57 20.48
N ASP A 328 -13.45 11.37 20.98
CA ASP A 328 -12.61 11.10 22.15
C ASP A 328 -11.39 10.29 21.67
N PRO A 329 -10.15 10.75 21.88
CA PRO A 329 -8.93 10.10 21.36
C PRO A 329 -8.77 8.63 21.81
N ASP A 330 -9.20 8.30 23.03
CA ASP A 330 -9.07 6.96 23.62
C ASP A 330 -10.23 6.03 23.25
N LYS A 331 -11.42 6.59 23.00
CA LYS A 331 -12.67 5.83 22.85
C LYS A 331 -13.28 5.92 21.46
N GLY A 332 -12.69 6.70 20.56
CA GLY A 332 -13.29 7.07 19.30
C GLY A 332 -14.49 7.99 19.53
N PHE A 333 -15.52 7.90 18.69
CA PHE A 333 -16.65 8.81 18.78
C PHE A 333 -17.65 8.41 19.89
N VAL A 334 -18.05 9.40 20.69
CA VAL A 334 -18.90 9.24 21.88
C VAL A 334 -20.05 10.25 21.91
N ASP A 335 -21.18 9.85 22.49
CA ASP A 335 -22.35 10.72 22.76
C ASP A 335 -22.08 11.67 23.93
N ARG A 336 -22.41 12.96 23.77
CA ARG A 336 -22.31 14.03 24.78
C ARG A 336 -23.16 13.80 26.03
N GLY A 337 -24.07 12.82 26.04
CA GLY A 337 -24.95 12.50 27.16
C GLY A 337 -24.29 12.09 28.49
N ARG A 338 -22.95 12.08 28.60
CA ARG A 338 -22.23 11.84 29.86
C ARG A 338 -20.98 12.72 30.01
N GLY A 339 -21.16 13.91 30.60
CA GLY A 339 -20.15 14.61 31.37
C GLY A 339 -19.21 15.56 30.61
N GLU A 340 -19.39 16.84 30.95
CA GLU A 340 -18.52 18.01 30.78
C GLU A 340 -18.45 18.72 29.42
N VAL A 341 -18.39 20.05 29.57
CA VAL A 341 -18.58 21.14 28.60
C VAL A 341 -17.21 21.70 28.22
N GLU A 342 -16.96 21.92 26.92
CA GLU A 342 -16.35 23.15 26.38
C GLU A 342 -16.52 23.22 24.84
N GLU A 343 -16.65 24.47 24.35
CA GLU A 343 -16.72 24.96 22.95
C GLU A 343 -15.45 24.58 22.15
N GLU A 344 -15.33 24.69 20.83
CA GLU A 344 -16.06 25.23 19.68
C GLU A 344 -15.47 24.49 18.46
N GLY A 345 -16.23 24.23 17.39
CA GLY A 345 -15.72 23.49 16.23
C GLY A 345 -16.36 23.91 14.92
N ILE A 346 -16.25 25.19 14.56
CA ILE A 346 -16.55 25.66 13.21
C ILE A 346 -15.25 25.56 12.40
N ILE A 347 -15.22 24.75 11.35
CA ILE A 347 -14.09 24.69 10.41
C ILE A 347 -14.32 25.64 9.23
N GLY A 348 -13.40 26.58 9.06
CA GLY A 348 -13.13 27.26 7.79
C GLY A 348 -11.92 26.62 7.12
N GLY A 349 -12.03 26.24 5.84
CA GLY A 349 -10.89 25.83 5.03
C GLY A 349 -10.02 27.03 4.65
N ILE A 350 -8.69 26.87 4.68
CA ILE A 350 -7.75 27.86 4.16
C ILE A 350 -7.23 27.34 2.80
N GLY A 351 -7.79 27.85 1.70
CA GLY A 351 -7.32 27.51 0.34
C GLY A 351 -7.62 26.06 -0.09
N ASP A 352 -6.58 25.33 -0.54
CA ASP A 352 -6.67 23.99 -1.15
C ASP A 352 -6.51 22.82 -0.16
N ALA A 353 -6.57 23.08 1.15
CA ALA A 353 -6.38 22.08 2.19
C ALA A 353 -7.63 21.93 3.10
N VAL A 354 -7.87 20.70 3.59
CA VAL A 354 -8.96 20.36 4.51
C VAL A 354 -8.36 20.01 5.87
N HIS A 355 -8.92 20.58 6.95
CA HIS A 355 -8.45 20.31 8.31
C HIS A 355 -8.70 18.84 8.71
N TRP A 356 -7.64 18.15 9.15
CA TRP A 356 -7.71 16.74 9.52
C TRP A 356 -7.99 16.60 11.02
N MET A 357 -9.19 16.15 11.36
CA MET A 357 -9.70 16.09 12.75
C MET A 357 -9.48 14.73 13.45
N ILE A 358 -8.74 13.82 12.82
CA ILE A 358 -8.65 12.40 13.22
C ILE A 358 -7.20 12.12 13.64
N PRO A 359 -6.91 11.08 14.44
CA PRO A 359 -5.54 10.68 14.71
C PRO A 359 -4.73 10.40 13.44
N ASP A 360 -3.44 10.72 13.44
CA ASP A 360 -2.55 10.44 12.29
C ASP A 360 -2.47 8.94 11.94
N SER A 361 -2.62 8.08 12.95
CA SER A 361 -2.74 6.62 12.77
C SER A 361 -3.82 6.21 11.77
N TRP A 362 -4.87 7.02 11.60
CA TRP A 362 -6.00 6.72 10.72
C TRP A 362 -5.74 7.11 9.26
N LYS A 363 -4.85 8.06 8.98
CA LYS A 363 -4.51 8.48 7.61
C LYS A 363 -3.92 7.34 6.80
N ARG A 364 -3.03 6.58 7.46
CA ARG A 364 -2.24 5.52 6.83
C ARG A 364 -2.98 4.22 6.60
N VAL A 365 -4.17 4.03 7.18
CA VAL A 365 -4.87 2.76 7.08
C VAL A 365 -5.19 2.44 5.61
N PHE A 366 -5.06 1.16 5.21
CA PHE A 366 -5.03 0.68 3.80
C PHE A 366 -3.78 1.03 2.99
N HIS A 367 -2.84 1.84 3.51
CA HIS A 367 -1.55 2.01 2.86
C HIS A 367 -0.56 0.93 3.28
N LEU A 368 0.44 0.69 2.43
CA LEU A 368 1.45 -0.32 2.69
C LEU A 368 2.33 0.08 3.88
N ARG A 369 2.61 -0.89 4.74
CA ARG A 369 3.66 -0.84 5.76
C ARG A 369 5.04 -0.93 5.10
N PRO A 370 6.13 -0.62 5.82
CA PRO A 370 7.49 -0.70 5.29
C PRO A 370 7.80 -2.04 4.60
N GLU A 371 7.34 -3.15 5.17
CA GLU A 371 7.53 -4.49 4.59
C GLU A 371 6.77 -4.66 3.26
N GLY A 372 5.56 -4.12 3.17
CA GLY A 372 4.76 -4.10 1.94
C GLY A 372 5.44 -3.27 0.84
N HIS A 373 5.94 -2.09 1.17
CA HIS A 373 6.76 -1.30 0.24
C HIS A 373 8.04 -2.01 -0.19
N GLY A 374 8.65 -2.79 0.71
CA GLY A 374 9.80 -3.64 0.39
C GLY A 374 9.48 -4.71 -0.66
N VAL A 375 8.28 -5.29 -0.63
CA VAL A 375 7.80 -6.23 -1.67
C VAL A 375 7.70 -5.52 -3.02
N VAL A 376 7.03 -4.36 -3.07
CA VAL A 376 6.89 -3.59 -4.33
C VAL A 376 8.27 -3.23 -4.88
N ALA A 377 9.17 -2.70 -4.06
CA ALA A 377 10.50 -2.30 -4.48
C ALA A 377 11.32 -3.49 -5.03
N ARG A 378 11.14 -4.69 -4.46
CA ARG A 378 11.81 -5.90 -4.96
C ARG A 378 11.28 -6.34 -6.31
N LEU A 379 9.97 -6.38 -6.49
CA LEU A 379 9.37 -6.75 -7.76
C LEU A 379 9.70 -5.74 -8.88
N VAL A 380 9.87 -4.46 -8.55
CA VAL A 380 10.38 -3.48 -9.50
C VAL A 380 11.81 -3.84 -9.92
N VAL A 381 12.69 -4.23 -8.99
CA VAL A 381 14.05 -4.69 -9.33
C VAL A 381 14.03 -5.95 -10.20
N ASP A 382 13.17 -6.91 -9.89
CA ASP A 382 13.05 -8.14 -10.66
C ASP A 382 12.61 -7.84 -12.11
N ALA A 383 11.61 -6.97 -12.29
CA ALA A 383 11.17 -6.50 -13.60
C ALA A 383 12.27 -5.77 -14.39
N LEU A 384 13.09 -4.94 -13.72
CA LEU A 384 14.21 -4.26 -14.37
C LEU A 384 15.33 -5.25 -14.78
N ALA A 385 15.58 -6.27 -13.97
CA ALA A 385 16.58 -7.30 -14.27
C ALA A 385 16.15 -8.14 -15.48
N GLU A 386 14.87 -8.51 -15.58
CA GLU A 386 14.31 -9.20 -16.74
C GLU A 386 14.46 -8.39 -18.02
N LEU A 387 14.12 -7.10 -17.98
CA LEU A 387 14.31 -6.20 -19.13
C LEU A 387 15.78 -6.09 -19.57
N GLN A 388 16.70 -5.98 -18.61
CA GLN A 388 18.12 -5.89 -18.92
C GLN A 388 18.64 -7.17 -19.59
N THR A 389 18.26 -8.34 -19.06
CA THR A 389 18.66 -9.64 -19.63
C THR A 389 18.12 -9.80 -21.06
N GLY A 390 16.87 -9.41 -21.30
CA GLY A 390 16.27 -9.44 -22.63
C GLY A 390 16.95 -8.51 -23.65
N ARG A 391 17.49 -7.36 -23.21
CA ARG A 391 18.27 -6.46 -24.07
C ARG A 391 19.63 -7.06 -24.42
N GLU A 392 20.33 -7.64 -23.45
CA GLU A 392 21.63 -8.30 -23.65
C GLU A 392 21.52 -9.50 -24.62
N ASP A 393 20.48 -10.33 -24.48
CA ASP A 393 20.21 -11.44 -25.39
C ASP A 393 19.80 -10.97 -26.80
N GLY A 394 19.08 -9.85 -26.92
CA GLY A 394 18.72 -9.25 -28.20
C GLY A 394 19.93 -8.78 -29.00
N GLU A 395 20.86 -8.07 -28.35
CA GLU A 395 22.10 -7.60 -28.99
C GLU A 395 23.00 -8.76 -29.44
N LEU A 396 23.04 -9.86 -28.69
CA LEU A 396 23.82 -11.05 -29.07
C LEU A 396 23.24 -11.81 -30.28
N ASN A 397 21.93 -11.69 -30.54
CA ASN A 397 21.28 -12.34 -31.67
C ASN A 397 21.29 -11.49 -32.95
N GLU A 398 21.62 -10.20 -32.85
CA GLU A 398 21.78 -9.29 -34.00
C GLU A 398 23.23 -9.22 -34.53
N LEU A 399 24.19 -9.78 -33.79
CA LEU A 399 25.61 -9.96 -34.17
C LEU A 399 25.85 -11.30 -34.87
#